data_AF-A0A191ZUQ2-F1
#
_entry.id   AF-A0A191ZUQ2-F1
#
_cell.length_a   1.000
_cell.length_b   1.000
_cell.length_c   1.000
_cell.angle_alpha   90.00
_cell.angle_beta   90.00
_cell.angle_gamma   90.00
#
_symmetry.space_group_name_H-M   'P 1'
#
loop_
_entity.id
_entity.type
_entity.pdbx_description
1 polymer ?
#
loop_
_entity_poly.entity_id
_entity_poly.type
_entity_poly.pdbx_seq_one_letter_code
_entity_poly.pdbx_strand_id
1 'polypeptide(L)'
;MKSNLILHGCVHGRFQPPHLEHLEYIQAALTQVDHLYIGIAQPDAPHLDECADDPHRSLAPDNPLTYVERCEAIEKMLTSVGVHREKYSFTKFPIDRPAELPNYVPTSVVCFTTIRDEWNHRKIEKLKAQGYTVQVLWDKSDEQGISGTEIRKQIRASDDSWQEKVHPAVVGYLNSAYLIDRIKLG
;
A
#
# COMPACT_ATOMS: atom_id res chain seq x y z
N MET A 1 -15.64 -9.62 27.09
CA MET A 1 -14.23 -10.03 26.96
C MET A 1 -13.54 -8.96 26.12
N LYS A 2 -12.61 -8.19 26.69
CA LYS A 2 -11.78 -7.28 25.87
C LYS A 2 -10.86 -8.18 25.05
N SER A 3 -11.02 -8.17 23.73
CA SER A 3 -10.07 -8.80 22.82
C SER A 3 -8.67 -8.26 23.11
N ASN A 4 -7.65 -9.13 23.07
CA ASN A 4 -6.22 -8.76 23.09
C ASN A 4 -5.84 -8.02 21.78
N LEU A 5 -6.56 -6.95 21.45
CA LEU A 5 -6.24 -6.11 20.29
C LEU A 5 -4.90 -5.42 20.56
N ILE A 6 -4.02 -5.47 19.57
CA ILE A 6 -2.78 -4.70 19.58
C ILE A 6 -3.19 -3.22 19.52
N LEU A 7 -2.65 -2.37 20.39
CA LEU A 7 -3.09 -0.98 20.43
C LEU A 7 -2.91 -0.29 19.05
N HIS A 8 -1.71 -0.39 18.47
CA HIS A 8 -1.39 0.21 17.18
C HIS A 8 -0.67 -0.77 16.26
N GLY A 9 -1.03 -0.79 14.98
CA GLY A 9 -0.28 -1.49 13.94
C GLY A 9 -0.01 -0.63 12.72
N CYS A 10 0.77 -1.17 11.80
CA CYS A 10 1.07 -0.54 10.52
C CYS A 10 0.88 -1.54 9.37
N VAL A 11 0.29 -1.08 8.28
CA VAL A 11 0.39 -1.70 6.95
C VAL A 11 1.11 -0.75 6.02
N HIS A 12 1.69 -1.24 4.95
CA HIS A 12 2.43 -0.38 4.03
C HIS A 12 2.42 -0.89 2.58
N GLY A 13 2.47 0.03 1.63
CA GLY A 13 2.49 -0.27 0.21
C GLY A 13 2.70 0.97 -0.63
N ARG A 14 3.05 0.78 -1.91
CA ARG A 14 3.12 1.90 -2.86
C ARG A 14 1.73 2.34 -3.30
N PHE A 15 0.78 1.41 -3.39
CA PHE A 15 -0.62 1.64 -3.78
C PHE A 15 -0.79 2.40 -5.11
N GLN A 16 -0.18 1.88 -6.19
CA GLN A 16 -0.10 2.52 -7.51
C GLN A 16 -0.87 1.74 -8.61
N PRO A 17 -2.22 1.74 -8.66
CA PRO A 17 -3.18 2.25 -7.68
C PRO A 17 -3.48 1.23 -6.54
N PRO A 18 -4.27 1.59 -5.51
CA PRO A 18 -4.85 0.61 -4.59
C PRO A 18 -5.77 -0.36 -5.36
N HIS A 19 -5.84 -1.62 -4.90
CA HIS A 19 -6.58 -2.69 -5.57
C HIS A 19 -7.19 -3.65 -4.54
N LEU A 20 -7.98 -4.63 -4.97
CA LEU A 20 -8.78 -5.46 -4.06
C LEU A 20 -7.95 -6.24 -3.04
N GLU A 21 -6.76 -6.75 -3.40
CA GLU A 21 -5.89 -7.38 -2.40
C GLU A 21 -5.32 -6.40 -1.36
N HIS A 22 -5.16 -5.12 -1.70
CA HIS A 22 -4.79 -4.11 -0.71
C HIS A 22 -5.94 -3.89 0.28
N LEU A 23 -7.19 -3.95 -0.18
CA LEU A 23 -8.35 -3.88 0.69
C LEU A 23 -8.40 -5.07 1.65
N GLU A 24 -8.23 -6.30 1.15
CA GLU A 24 -8.13 -7.53 1.96
C GLU A 24 -7.03 -7.40 3.02
N TYR A 25 -5.84 -6.96 2.61
CA TYR A 25 -4.70 -6.72 3.49
C TYR A 25 -4.97 -5.70 4.59
N ILE A 26 -5.54 -4.53 4.24
CA ILE A 26 -5.85 -3.47 5.21
C ILE A 26 -6.95 -3.95 6.19
N GLN A 27 -8.00 -4.61 5.70
CA GLN A 27 -9.08 -5.12 6.55
C GLN A 27 -8.58 -6.18 7.54
N ALA A 28 -7.71 -7.10 7.09
CA ALA A 28 -7.14 -8.11 7.97
C ALA A 28 -6.21 -7.54 9.05
N ALA A 29 -5.57 -6.40 8.79
CA ALA A 29 -4.81 -5.69 9.83
C ALA A 29 -5.75 -4.94 10.80
N LEU A 30 -6.82 -4.30 10.29
CA LEU A 30 -7.82 -3.59 11.10
C LEU A 30 -8.54 -4.49 12.13
N THR A 31 -8.65 -5.79 11.88
CA THR A 31 -9.24 -6.74 12.85
C THR A 31 -8.33 -7.05 14.02
N GLN A 32 -7.03 -6.71 13.92
CA GLN A 32 -6.02 -7.03 14.93
C GLN A 32 -5.63 -5.83 15.79
N VAL A 33 -6.08 -4.61 15.42
CA VAL A 33 -5.67 -3.37 16.07
C VAL A 33 -6.80 -2.43 16.44
N ASP A 34 -6.55 -1.60 17.45
CA ASP A 34 -7.41 -0.47 17.76
C ASP A 34 -7.24 0.66 16.73
N HIS A 35 -5.99 0.97 16.33
CA HIS A 35 -5.68 1.96 15.28
C HIS A 35 -4.62 1.47 14.31
N LEU A 36 -4.81 1.77 13.02
CA LEU A 36 -3.90 1.34 11.95
C LEU A 36 -3.21 2.52 11.24
N TYR A 37 -1.89 2.54 11.26
CA TYR A 37 -1.11 3.39 10.36
C TYR A 37 -1.05 2.77 8.96
N ILE A 38 -1.47 3.51 7.94
CA ILE A 38 -1.37 3.12 6.53
C ILE A 38 -0.20 3.88 5.92
N GLY A 39 0.94 3.20 5.82
CA GLY A 39 2.20 3.71 5.32
C GLY A 39 2.26 3.74 3.79
N ILE A 40 2.42 4.94 3.22
CA ILE A 40 2.61 5.12 1.79
C ILE A 40 4.10 5.04 1.47
N ALA A 41 4.52 3.93 0.86
CA ALA A 41 5.88 3.74 0.38
C ALA A 41 6.13 4.54 -0.90
N GLN A 42 7.40 4.91 -1.14
CA GLN A 42 7.77 5.86 -2.20
C GLN A 42 6.88 7.12 -2.13
N PRO A 43 6.82 7.80 -0.97
CA PRO A 43 5.86 8.87 -0.72
C PRO A 43 6.09 10.09 -1.60
N ASP A 44 7.33 10.35 -2.01
CA ASP A 44 7.74 11.58 -2.69
C ASP A 44 7.68 11.47 -4.23
N ALA A 45 7.01 10.44 -4.77
CA ALA A 45 6.76 10.28 -6.20
C ALA A 45 6.25 11.59 -6.86
N PRO A 46 6.87 12.06 -7.98
CA PRO A 46 7.80 11.34 -8.85
C PRO A 46 9.30 11.44 -8.46
N HIS A 47 9.66 12.15 -7.38
CA HIS A 47 11.02 12.13 -6.84
C HIS A 47 11.19 10.88 -5.96
N LEU A 48 11.64 9.81 -6.60
CA LEU A 48 11.65 8.47 -6.02
C LEU A 48 13.01 8.17 -5.39
N ASP A 49 12.98 7.49 -4.24
CA ASP A 49 14.19 6.92 -3.66
C ASP A 49 14.65 5.74 -4.53
N GLU A 50 15.96 5.60 -4.71
CA GLU A 50 16.53 4.43 -5.40
C GLU A 50 16.19 3.15 -4.65
N CYS A 51 15.67 2.15 -5.36
CA CYS A 51 15.41 0.82 -4.84
C CYS A 51 16.30 -0.19 -5.56
N ALA A 52 17.52 -0.40 -5.04
CA ALA A 52 18.49 -1.32 -5.64
C ALA A 52 17.96 -2.75 -5.76
N ASP A 53 17.09 -3.17 -4.84
CA ASP A 53 16.50 -4.52 -4.80
C ASP A 53 15.38 -4.73 -5.83
N ASP A 54 14.79 -3.65 -6.35
CA ASP A 54 13.72 -3.68 -7.36
C ASP A 54 13.65 -2.33 -8.10
N PRO A 55 14.45 -2.14 -9.17
CA PRO A 55 14.62 -0.84 -9.84
C PRO A 55 13.31 -0.25 -10.40
N HIS A 56 12.33 -1.09 -10.76
CA HIS A 56 11.02 -0.64 -11.22
C HIS A 56 10.28 0.19 -10.16
N ARG A 57 10.64 0.04 -8.88
CA ARG A 57 10.04 0.83 -7.80
C ARG A 57 10.42 2.30 -7.83
N SER A 58 11.49 2.65 -8.54
CA SER A 58 12.03 4.01 -8.65
C SER A 58 11.74 4.67 -10.01
N LEU A 59 10.92 4.04 -10.86
CA LEU A 59 10.52 4.63 -12.15
C LEU A 59 9.26 5.49 -12.01
N ALA A 60 9.27 6.70 -12.58
CA ALA A 60 8.11 7.60 -12.56
C ALA A 60 6.85 6.98 -13.24
N PRO A 61 6.95 6.28 -14.38
CA PRO A 61 5.81 5.53 -14.94
C PRO A 61 5.24 4.46 -14.01
N ASP A 62 6.04 3.94 -13.07
CA ASP A 62 5.59 2.94 -12.10
C ASP A 62 5.00 3.55 -10.82
N ASN A 63 5.07 4.87 -10.69
CA ASN A 63 4.53 5.63 -9.56
C ASN A 63 3.71 6.84 -10.05
N PRO A 64 2.65 6.62 -10.86
CA PRO A 64 1.90 7.70 -11.49
C PRO A 64 1.02 8.50 -10.53
N LEU A 65 0.74 8.02 -9.32
CA LEU A 65 -0.04 8.72 -8.30
C LEU A 65 0.86 9.35 -7.24
N THR A 66 0.53 10.58 -6.85
CA THR A 66 1.15 11.30 -5.74
C THR A 66 0.78 10.67 -4.39
N TYR A 67 1.42 11.11 -3.30
CA TYR A 67 1.04 10.72 -1.94
C TYR A 67 -0.45 10.95 -1.65
N VAL A 68 -0.95 12.16 -1.93
CA VAL A 68 -2.31 12.57 -1.57
C VAL A 68 -3.35 11.78 -2.35
N GLU A 69 -3.16 11.57 -3.65
CA GLU A 69 -4.10 10.82 -4.48
C GLU A 69 -4.20 9.35 -4.05
N ARG A 70 -3.10 8.76 -3.56
CA ARG A 70 -3.11 7.41 -3.00
C ARG A 70 -3.89 7.37 -1.68
N CYS A 71 -3.69 8.34 -0.80
CA CYS A 71 -4.46 8.46 0.43
C CYS A 71 -5.96 8.62 0.13
N GLU A 72 -6.35 9.50 -0.79
CA GLU A 72 -7.75 9.70 -1.17
C GLU A 72 -8.38 8.45 -1.79
N ALA A 73 -7.65 7.74 -2.66
CA ALA A 73 -8.11 6.50 -3.23
C ALA A 73 -8.37 5.43 -2.15
N ILE A 74 -7.43 5.27 -1.21
CA ILE A 74 -7.58 4.32 -0.09
C ILE A 74 -8.73 4.76 0.83
N GLU A 75 -8.84 6.05 1.16
CA GLU A 75 -9.91 6.57 2.01
C GLU A 75 -11.29 6.30 1.39
N LYS A 76 -11.48 6.59 0.10
CA LYS A 76 -12.73 6.28 -0.62
C LYS A 76 -13.05 4.79 -0.62
N MET A 77 -12.04 3.94 -0.83
CA MET A 77 -12.18 2.49 -0.77
C MET A 77 -12.63 2.03 0.63
N LEU A 78 -11.96 2.50 1.69
CA LEU A 78 -12.26 2.12 3.06
C LEU A 78 -13.62 2.65 3.54
N THR A 79 -13.95 3.90 3.24
CA THR A 79 -15.27 4.48 3.56
C THR A 79 -16.39 3.71 2.87
N SER A 80 -16.20 3.28 1.62
CA SER A 80 -17.23 2.54 0.87
C SER A 80 -17.55 1.15 1.45
N VAL A 81 -16.65 0.58 2.26
CA VAL A 81 -16.87 -0.68 2.98
C VAL A 81 -17.14 -0.48 4.48
N GLY A 82 -17.43 0.75 4.91
CA GLY A 82 -17.85 1.07 6.28
C GLY A 82 -16.70 1.21 7.29
N VAL A 83 -15.45 1.34 6.86
CA VAL A 83 -14.33 1.61 7.79
C VAL A 83 -14.33 3.09 8.17
N HIS A 84 -14.48 3.36 9.46
CA HIS A 84 -14.49 4.72 10.00
C HIS A 84 -13.09 5.36 9.97
N ARG A 85 -13.04 6.68 9.68
CA ARG A 85 -11.79 7.44 9.54
C ARG A 85 -10.92 7.45 10.80
N GLU A 86 -11.54 7.32 11.97
CA GLU A 86 -10.88 7.24 13.28
C GLU A 86 -10.08 5.95 13.51
N LYS A 87 -10.33 4.89 12.72
CA LYS A 87 -9.63 3.60 12.86
C LYS A 87 -8.26 3.58 12.21
N TYR A 88 -7.90 4.62 11.46
CA TYR A 88 -6.62 4.65 10.74
C TYR A 88 -6.05 6.04 10.56
N SER A 89 -4.78 6.11 10.15
CA SER A 89 -4.12 7.34 9.74
C SER A 89 -3.13 7.06 8.62
N PHE A 90 -2.97 8.00 7.69
CA PHE A 90 -1.94 7.90 6.67
C PHE A 90 -0.61 8.45 7.17
N THR A 91 0.48 7.85 6.72
CA THR A 91 1.84 8.31 7.04
C THR A 91 2.79 7.99 5.89
N LYS A 92 3.93 8.65 5.82
CA LYS A 92 4.99 8.30 4.88
C LYS A 92 5.66 7.00 5.34
N PHE A 93 6.12 6.20 4.40
CA PHE A 93 6.80 4.94 4.71
C PHE A 93 8.06 4.76 3.84
N PRO A 94 9.14 5.52 4.11
CA PRO A 94 10.39 5.45 3.35
C PRO A 94 11.17 4.16 3.62
N ILE A 95 10.66 3.02 3.13
CA ILE A 95 11.27 1.70 3.34
C ILE A 95 12.67 1.56 2.72
N ASP A 96 12.97 2.38 1.71
CA ASP A 96 14.28 2.43 1.05
C ASP A 96 15.29 3.30 1.83
N ARG A 97 14.81 4.13 2.77
CA ARG A 97 15.61 4.86 3.77
C ARG A 97 15.17 4.43 5.18
N PRO A 98 15.39 3.16 5.56
CA PRO A 98 14.76 2.55 6.74
C PRO A 98 15.10 3.25 8.06
N ALA A 99 16.27 3.91 8.16
CA ALA A 99 16.65 4.71 9.33
C ALA A 99 15.73 5.92 9.58
N GLU A 100 14.99 6.38 8.56
CA GLU A 100 14.01 7.47 8.71
C GLU A 100 12.63 6.99 9.16
N LEU A 101 12.32 5.69 9.03
CA LEU A 101 10.99 5.13 9.35
C LEU A 101 10.51 5.48 10.76
N PRO A 102 11.34 5.45 11.83
CA PRO A 102 10.91 5.79 13.18
C PRO A 102 10.37 7.22 13.35
N ASN A 103 10.70 8.15 12.44
CA ASN A 103 10.15 9.51 12.46
C ASN A 103 8.67 9.56 12.01
N TYR A 104 8.19 8.52 11.33
CA TYR A 104 6.86 8.47 10.71
C TYR A 104 5.96 7.39 11.30
N VAL A 105 6.56 6.28 11.76
CA VAL A 105 5.86 5.15 12.38
C VAL A 105 6.66 4.72 13.62
N PRO A 106 6.11 4.80 14.83
CA PRO A 106 6.86 4.44 16.03
C PRO A 106 7.18 2.94 16.05
N THR A 107 8.36 2.56 16.53
CA THR A 107 8.80 1.14 16.58
C THR A 107 7.97 0.27 17.54
N SER A 108 7.13 0.89 18.38
CA SER A 108 6.19 0.19 19.26
C SER A 108 4.99 -0.43 18.52
N VAL A 109 4.78 -0.13 17.23
CA VAL A 109 3.68 -0.73 16.45
C VAL A 109 4.07 -2.10 15.91
N VAL A 110 3.07 -2.95 15.67
CA VAL A 110 3.26 -4.18 14.88
C VAL A 110 3.12 -3.85 13.40
N CYS A 111 4.17 -4.10 12.62
CA CYS A 111 4.16 -3.99 11.17
C CYS A 111 3.60 -5.27 10.56
N PHE A 112 2.39 -5.21 10.03
CA PHE A 112 1.80 -6.31 9.28
C PHE A 112 2.33 -6.30 7.85
N THR A 113 2.61 -7.47 7.29
CA THR A 113 2.93 -7.63 5.85
C THR A 113 2.34 -8.91 5.31
N THR A 114 2.32 -9.02 3.99
CA THR A 114 2.09 -10.26 3.24
C THR A 114 3.37 -10.66 2.54
N ILE A 115 3.46 -11.93 2.12
CA ILE A 115 4.52 -12.44 1.25
C ILE A 115 3.92 -12.75 -0.12
N ARG A 116 4.55 -12.19 -1.17
CA ARG A 116 4.22 -12.38 -2.58
C ARG A 116 5.46 -12.68 -3.41
N ASP A 117 6.59 -12.10 -3.04
CA ASP A 117 7.87 -12.25 -3.72
C ASP A 117 9.05 -12.19 -2.73
N GLU A 118 10.27 -12.42 -3.24
CA GLU A 118 11.50 -12.29 -2.46
C GLU A 118 11.72 -10.89 -1.87
N TRP A 119 11.20 -9.84 -2.51
CA TRP A 119 11.33 -8.48 -2.02
C TRP A 119 10.57 -8.30 -0.69
N ASN A 120 9.45 -9.01 -0.48
CA ASN A 120 8.79 -9.04 0.82
C ASN A 120 9.70 -9.55 1.93
N HIS A 121 10.54 -10.56 1.68
CA HIS A 121 11.50 -11.08 2.66
C HIS A 121 12.58 -10.04 3.00
N ARG A 122 13.20 -9.42 1.99
CA ARG A 122 14.18 -8.34 2.19
C ARG A 122 13.60 -7.16 2.99
N LYS A 123 12.35 -6.79 2.71
CA LYS A 123 11.61 -5.76 3.47
C LYS A 123 11.42 -6.15 4.94
N ILE A 124 11.06 -7.39 5.23
CA ILE A 124 10.91 -7.88 6.61
C ILE A 124 12.23 -7.74 7.37
N GLU A 125 13.35 -8.08 6.74
CA GLU A 125 14.68 -7.92 7.34
C GLU A 125 15.00 -6.44 7.63
N LYS A 126 14.75 -5.54 6.67
CA LYS A 126 14.91 -4.08 6.86
C LYS A 126 14.11 -3.58 8.06
N LEU A 127 12.83 -3.99 8.18
CA LEU A 127 11.97 -3.57 9.29
C LEU A 127 12.45 -4.12 10.64
N LYS A 128 12.81 -5.41 10.70
CA LYS A 128 13.36 -6.02 11.93
C LYS A 128 14.66 -5.35 12.36
N ALA A 129 15.53 -4.98 11.41
CA ALA A 129 16.76 -4.27 11.70
C ALA A 129 16.54 -2.86 12.31
N GLN A 130 15.39 -2.24 12.05
CA GLN A 130 14.98 -0.97 12.68
C GLN A 130 14.22 -1.17 14.02
N GLY A 131 14.10 -2.41 14.50
CA GLY A 131 13.46 -2.72 15.77
C GLY A 131 11.94 -2.88 15.73
N TYR A 132 11.33 -2.95 14.54
CA TYR A 132 9.89 -3.23 14.43
C TYR A 132 9.59 -4.70 14.71
N THR A 133 8.48 -4.94 15.41
CA THR A 133 7.83 -6.26 15.40
C THR A 133 7.12 -6.43 14.06
N VAL A 134 7.42 -7.51 13.34
CA VAL A 134 6.80 -7.78 12.03
C VAL A 134 5.97 -9.05 12.10
N GLN A 135 4.71 -8.96 11.67
CA GLN A 135 3.79 -10.09 11.58
C GLN A 135 3.37 -10.31 10.13
N VAL A 136 3.58 -11.52 9.64
CA VAL A 136 3.11 -11.94 8.31
C VAL A 136 1.66 -12.40 8.46
N LEU A 137 0.73 -11.76 7.75
CA LEU A 137 -0.68 -12.14 7.78
C LEU A 137 -0.95 -13.43 7.01
N TRP A 138 -0.32 -13.56 5.86
CA TRP A 138 -0.32 -14.75 5.03
C TRP A 138 0.86 -14.73 4.07
N ASP A 139 1.21 -15.94 3.64
CA ASP A 139 2.09 -16.17 2.51
C ASP A 139 1.25 -16.66 1.34
N LYS A 140 1.32 -15.92 0.23
CA LYS A 140 0.67 -16.28 -1.02
C LYS A 140 1.68 -16.12 -2.17
N SER A 141 2.94 -16.52 -1.94
CA SER A 141 4.02 -16.53 -2.95
C SER A 141 3.71 -17.42 -4.14
N ASP A 142 2.93 -18.47 -3.93
CA ASP A 142 2.63 -19.50 -4.93
C ASP A 142 1.32 -19.22 -5.70
N GLU A 143 0.64 -18.12 -5.40
CA GLU A 143 -0.62 -17.73 -6.01
C GLU A 143 -0.46 -16.57 -6.99
N GLN A 144 -1.19 -16.63 -8.12
CA GLN A 144 -1.29 -15.49 -9.01
C GLN A 144 -2.08 -14.36 -8.34
N GLY A 145 -1.40 -13.30 -7.95
CA GLY A 145 -2.01 -12.14 -7.30
C GLY A 145 -2.39 -11.00 -8.25
N ILE A 146 -3.13 -10.03 -7.70
CA ILE A 146 -3.36 -8.73 -8.33
C ILE A 146 -2.10 -7.86 -8.19
N SER A 147 -1.59 -7.37 -9.32
CA SER A 147 -0.43 -6.46 -9.35
C SER A 147 -0.81 -5.09 -9.88
N GLY A 148 -0.37 -4.05 -9.19
CA GLY A 148 -0.45 -2.67 -9.70
C GLY A 148 0.25 -2.49 -11.05
N THR A 149 1.32 -3.24 -11.32
CA THR A 149 2.00 -3.19 -12.63
C THR A 149 1.09 -3.66 -13.75
N GLU A 150 0.36 -4.76 -13.55
CA GLU A 150 -0.58 -5.26 -14.55
C GLU A 150 -1.77 -4.30 -14.72
N ILE A 151 -2.29 -3.74 -13.63
CA ILE A 151 -3.35 -2.71 -13.69
C ILE A 151 -2.89 -1.51 -14.52
N ARG A 152 -1.70 -0.95 -14.27
CA ARG A 152 -1.17 0.18 -15.05
C ARG A 152 -0.98 -0.18 -16.53
N LYS A 153 -0.48 -1.38 -16.82
CA LYS A 153 -0.31 -1.88 -18.19
C LYS A 153 -1.65 -1.97 -18.92
N GLN A 154 -2.69 -2.50 -18.28
CA GLN A 154 -4.03 -2.59 -18.84
C GLN A 154 -4.64 -1.20 -19.09
N ILE A 155 -4.48 -0.26 -18.15
CA ILE A 155 -4.92 1.13 -18.32
C ILE A 155 -4.25 1.77 -19.55
N ARG A 156 -2.93 1.62 -19.71
CA ARG A 156 -2.17 2.12 -20.88
C ARG A 156 -2.64 1.50 -22.19
N ALA A 157 -2.97 0.21 -22.16
CA ALA A 157 -3.51 -0.51 -23.31
C ALA A 157 -4.98 -0.18 -23.61
N SER A 158 -5.64 0.66 -22.79
CA SER A 158 -7.08 0.90 -22.84
C SER A 158 -7.91 -0.39 -22.74
N ASP A 159 -7.42 -1.35 -21.94
CA ASP A 159 -8.09 -2.60 -21.60
C ASP A 159 -8.83 -2.45 -20.28
N ASP A 160 -10.17 -2.40 -20.30
CA ASP A 160 -11.01 -2.16 -19.11
C ASP A 160 -11.05 -3.31 -18.08
N SER A 161 -10.42 -4.46 -18.35
CA SER A 161 -10.39 -5.59 -17.40
C SER A 161 -9.65 -5.26 -16.08
N TRP A 162 -8.90 -4.16 -16.02
CA TRP A 162 -8.31 -3.68 -14.76
C TRP A 162 -9.36 -3.31 -13.71
N GLN A 163 -10.57 -2.92 -14.14
CA GLN A 163 -11.63 -2.47 -13.24
C GLN A 163 -12.12 -3.60 -12.32
N GLU A 164 -12.03 -4.86 -12.78
CA GLU A 164 -12.40 -6.04 -11.97
C GLU A 164 -11.42 -6.28 -10.80
N LYS A 165 -10.21 -5.72 -10.89
CA LYS A 165 -9.13 -5.89 -9.90
C LYS A 165 -9.13 -4.78 -8.86
N VAL A 166 -9.94 -3.73 -9.05
CA VAL A 166 -9.91 -2.50 -8.27
C VAL A 166 -11.30 -2.22 -7.70
N HIS A 167 -11.38 -1.72 -6.47
CA HIS A 167 -12.66 -1.41 -5.86
C HIS A 167 -13.41 -0.31 -6.65
N PRO A 168 -14.74 -0.42 -6.88
CA PRO A 168 -15.50 0.57 -7.67
C PRO A 168 -15.32 2.03 -7.21
N ALA A 169 -15.18 2.26 -5.89
CA ALA A 169 -14.90 3.59 -5.34
C ALA A 169 -13.56 4.19 -5.83
N VAL A 170 -12.53 3.33 -6.01
CA VAL A 170 -11.24 3.73 -6.57
C VAL A 170 -11.37 3.94 -8.07
N VAL A 171 -12.08 3.06 -8.79
CA VAL A 171 -12.37 3.24 -10.23
C VAL A 171 -13.03 4.60 -10.48
N GLY A 172 -14.08 4.93 -9.71
CA GLY A 172 -14.77 6.22 -9.82
C GLY A 172 -13.85 7.42 -9.52
N TYR A 173 -12.97 7.30 -8.52
CA TYR A 173 -12.01 8.34 -8.20
C TYR A 173 -10.97 8.55 -9.32
N LEU A 174 -10.36 7.47 -9.82
CA LEU A 174 -9.36 7.56 -10.89
C LEU A 174 -9.93 8.23 -12.15
N ASN A 175 -11.18 7.94 -12.49
CA ASN A 175 -11.88 8.56 -13.62
C ASN A 175 -12.20 10.04 -13.37
N SER A 176 -12.83 10.37 -12.24
CA SER A 176 -13.28 11.74 -11.94
C SER A 176 -12.15 12.73 -11.66
N ALA A 177 -10.98 12.26 -11.25
CA ALA A 177 -9.79 13.08 -11.00
C ALA A 177 -8.81 13.10 -12.21
N TYR A 178 -9.22 12.60 -13.38
CA TYR A 178 -8.39 12.55 -14.60
C TYR A 178 -7.04 11.81 -14.42
N LEU A 179 -7.00 10.87 -13.47
CA LEU A 179 -5.78 10.11 -13.13
C LEU A 179 -5.51 9.01 -14.15
N ILE A 180 -6.57 8.47 -14.76
CA ILE A 180 -6.46 7.48 -15.84
C ILE A 180 -5.67 8.03 -17.03
N ASP A 181 -5.93 9.28 -17.43
CA ASP A 181 -5.21 9.91 -18.55
C ASP A 181 -3.72 10.06 -18.23
N ARG A 182 -3.38 10.42 -16.99
CA ARG A 182 -1.98 10.48 -16.55
C ARG A 182 -1.30 9.12 -16.57
N ILE A 183 -1.99 8.06 -16.14
CA ILE A 183 -1.46 6.69 -16.19
C ILE A 183 -1.25 6.21 -17.64
N LYS A 184 -2.11 6.64 -18.57
CA LYS A 184 -1.96 6.32 -20.01
C LYS A 184 -0.74 6.98 -20.65
N LEU A 185 -0.34 8.16 -20.18
CA LEU A 185 0.75 8.95 -20.77
C LEU A 185 2.16 8.53 -20.37
N GLY A 186 2.33 7.86 -19.23
CA GLY A 186 3.65 7.41 -18.73
C GLY A 186 3.84 5.93 -18.95
#